data_AF-A0A1Z4I8K2-F1
#
_entry.id   AF-A0A1Z4I8K2-F1
#
_cell.length_a   1.000
_cell.length_b   1.000
_cell.length_c   1.000
_cell.angle_alpha   90.00
_cell.angle_beta   90.00
_cell.angle_gamma   90.00
#
_symmetry.space_group_name_H-M   'P 1'
#
loop_
_entity.id
_entity.type
_entity.pdbx_description
1 polymer ?
#
loop_
_entity_poly.entity_id
_entity_poly.type
_entity_poly.pdbx_seq_one_letter_code
_entity_poly.pdbx_strand_id
1 'polypeptide(L)'
;MIVISDTSAITNLAAIEHLHLLPQLYTQILERLQQEVRLDPGESEAIALALELDADLLLIDERRGRAEANRLGLRITGLLGILVEAKYQNLIVAVKPLMDSLIVTSEFRVSSALYNQILEMVDEA
;
A
#
# COMPACT_ATOMS: atom_id res chain seq x y z
N MET A 1 2.90 -2.35 16.32
CA MET A 1 2.03 -2.68 15.18
C MET A 1 2.92 -3.27 14.10
N ILE A 2 2.73 -4.54 13.77
CA ILE A 2 3.48 -5.25 12.72
C ILE A 2 2.74 -5.06 11.41
N VAL A 3 3.40 -4.48 10.42
CA VAL A 3 2.86 -4.30 9.07
C VAL A 3 3.66 -5.14 8.08
N ILE A 4 2.95 -5.95 7.30
CA ILE A 4 3.53 -6.71 6.19
C ILE A 4 3.19 -6.00 4.90
N SER A 5 4.15 -5.89 3.98
CA SER A 5 3.94 -5.31 2.65
C SER A 5 4.41 -6.27 1.57
N ASP A 6 3.71 -6.27 0.43
CA ASP A 6 4.27 -6.80 -0.81
C ASP A 6 5.36 -5.87 -1.38
N THR A 7 6.06 -6.36 -2.40
CA THR A 7 7.13 -5.63 -3.08
C THR A 7 6.58 -4.48 -3.94
N SER A 8 5.34 -4.55 -4.42
CA SER A 8 4.73 -3.56 -5.30
C SER A 8 4.46 -2.25 -4.57
N ALA A 9 3.94 -2.30 -3.35
CA ALA A 9 3.65 -1.10 -2.56
C ALA A 9 4.95 -0.36 -2.18
N ILE A 10 6.01 -1.10 -1.83
CA ILE A 10 7.35 -0.53 -1.57
C ILE A 10 7.90 0.13 -2.83
N THR A 11 7.85 -0.57 -3.96
CA THR A 11 8.36 -0.06 -5.25
C THR A 11 7.62 1.20 -5.67
N ASN A 12 6.30 1.24 -5.51
CA ASN A 12 5.50 2.41 -5.86
C ASN A 12 5.82 3.61 -4.95
N LEU A 13 5.97 3.41 -3.64
CA LEU A 13 6.37 4.47 -2.72
C LEU A 13 7.80 4.97 -3.01
N ALA A 14 8.71 4.07 -3.35
CA ALA A 14 10.07 4.44 -3.76
C ALA A 14 10.07 5.23 -5.08
N ALA A 15 9.23 4.85 -6.05
CA ALA A 15 9.13 5.51 -7.35
C ALA A 15 8.64 6.96 -7.26
N ILE A 16 7.88 7.29 -6.21
CA ILE A 16 7.48 8.67 -5.90
C ILE A 16 8.36 9.32 -4.83
N GLU A 17 9.47 8.69 -4.41
CA GLU A 17 10.38 9.17 -3.36
C GLU A 17 9.76 9.31 -1.96
N HIS A 18 8.65 8.63 -1.69
CA HIS A 18 7.92 8.66 -0.41
C HIS A 18 8.02 7.38 0.42
N LEU A 19 9.02 6.54 0.18
CA LEU A 19 9.27 5.34 0.99
C LEU A 19 9.47 5.67 2.49
N HIS A 20 9.94 6.88 2.81
CA HIS A 20 10.12 7.37 4.17
C HIS A 20 8.81 7.48 4.98
N LEU A 21 7.64 7.46 4.35
CA LEU A 21 6.33 7.49 5.05
C LEU A 21 6.10 6.22 5.85
N LEU A 22 6.56 5.08 5.35
CA LEU A 22 6.39 3.78 5.98
C LEU A 22 6.92 3.74 7.43
N PRO A 23 8.20 4.05 7.72
CA PRO A 23 8.71 4.06 9.10
C PRO A 23 8.14 5.19 9.98
N GLN A 24 7.52 6.22 9.39
CA GLN A 24 6.86 7.29 10.15
C GLN A 24 5.45 6.88 10.59
N LEU A 25 4.75 6.11 9.76
CA LEU A 25 3.41 5.60 10.03
C LEU A 25 3.44 4.32 10.86
N TYR A 26 4.46 3.48 10.67
CA TYR A 26 4.51 2.13 11.22
C TYR A 26 5.83 1.85 11.93
N THR A 27 5.73 1.40 13.18
CA THR A 27 6.89 1.15 14.06
C THR A 27 7.70 -0.09 13.64
N GLN A 28 7.05 -1.09 13.03
CA GLN A 28 7.68 -2.32 12.56
C GLN A 28 7.09 -2.73 11.21
N ILE A 29 7.97 -2.80 10.20
CA ILE A 29 7.61 -3.19 8.84
C ILE A 29 8.50 -4.35 8.46
N LEU A 30 7.90 -5.47 8.11
CA LEU A 30 8.61 -6.65 7.61
C LEU A 30 8.35 -6.75 6.11
N GLU A 31 9.43 -6.69 5.35
CA GLU A 31 9.42 -6.76 3.89
C GLU A 31 9.86 -8.17 3.46
N ARG A 32 9.16 -8.76 2.49
CA ARG A 32 9.72 -9.89 1.74
C ARG A 32 10.40 -9.37 0.49
N LEU A 33 11.73 -9.47 0.47
CA LEU A 33 12.55 -9.25 -0.72
C LEU A 33 12.52 -10.51 -1.58
N GLN A 34 11.83 -10.47 -2.72
CA GLN A 34 11.97 -11.51 -3.74
C GLN A 34 13.34 -11.37 -4.41
N GLN A 35 14.32 -12.14 -3.95
CA GLN A 35 15.46 -12.49 -4.78
C GLN A 35 15.00 -13.63 -5.70
N GLU A 36 15.05 -13.37 -7.02
CA GLU A 36 14.86 -14.30 -8.14
C GLU A 36 13.44 -14.45 -8.76
N VAL A 37 13.26 -13.70 -9.85
CA VAL A 37 12.77 -14.13 -11.17
C VAL A 37 11.64 -15.19 -11.22
N ARG A 38 10.47 -14.71 -11.67
CA ARG A 38 9.29 -15.43 -12.20
C ARG A 38 8.43 -16.18 -11.19
N LEU A 39 7.39 -15.51 -10.71
CA LEU A 39 5.97 -15.91 -10.73
C LEU A 39 5.17 -14.81 -9.99
N ASP A 40 3.86 -14.94 -9.86
CA ASP A 40 2.98 -14.18 -8.94
C ASP A 40 2.87 -14.79 -7.50
N PRO A 41 3.94 -14.97 -6.67
CA PRO A 41 3.79 -15.43 -5.28
C PRO A 41 3.95 -14.33 -4.21
N GLY A 42 4.35 -13.11 -4.57
CA GLY A 42 4.69 -12.07 -3.58
C GLY A 42 3.54 -11.70 -2.64
N GLU A 43 2.33 -11.54 -3.18
CA GLU A 43 1.15 -11.24 -2.38
C GLU A 43 0.68 -12.43 -1.55
N SER A 44 0.67 -13.63 -2.11
CA SER A 44 0.28 -14.84 -1.38
C SER A 44 1.22 -15.12 -0.21
N GLU A 45 2.51 -14.85 -0.40
CA GLU A 45 3.51 -14.93 0.65
C GLU A 45 3.36 -13.82 1.70
N ALA A 46 3.03 -12.59 1.29
CA ALA A 46 2.73 -11.50 2.23
C ALA A 46 1.49 -11.82 3.08
N ILE A 47 0.45 -12.39 2.48
CA ILE A 47 -0.74 -12.89 3.20
C ILE A 47 -0.37 -14.02 4.16
N ALA A 48 0.38 -15.02 3.70
CA ALA A 48 0.80 -16.14 4.53
C ALA A 48 1.65 -15.67 5.73
N LEU A 49 2.59 -14.75 5.49
CA LEU A 49 3.43 -14.15 6.54
C LEU A 49 2.62 -13.31 7.52
N ALA A 50 1.64 -12.54 7.02
CA ALA A 50 0.74 -11.77 7.88
C ALA A 50 -0.08 -12.67 8.81
N LEU A 51 -0.54 -13.83 8.32
CA LEU A 51 -1.21 -14.82 9.16
C LEU A 51 -0.26 -15.50 10.15
N GLU A 52 0.93 -15.89 9.70
CA GLU A 52 1.92 -16.58 10.55
C GLU A 52 2.38 -15.70 11.72
N LEU A 53 2.52 -14.40 11.48
CA LEU A 53 3.02 -13.44 12.47
C LEU A 53 1.91 -12.71 13.23
N ASP A 54 0.63 -13.06 13.01
CA ASP A 54 -0.53 -12.32 13.55
C ASP A 54 -0.40 -10.80 13.32
N ALA A 55 -0.08 -10.41 12.08
CA ALA A 55 0.16 -9.01 11.73
C ALA A 55 -1.10 -8.15 11.89
N ASP A 56 -0.92 -6.92 12.37
CA ASP A 56 -2.03 -6.00 12.61
C ASP A 56 -2.61 -5.40 11.31
N LEU A 57 -1.79 -5.36 10.26
CA LEU A 57 -2.13 -4.76 8.97
C LEU A 57 -1.30 -5.37 7.84
N LEU A 58 -1.95 -5.66 6.72
CA LEU A 58 -1.31 -6.06 5.47
C LEU A 58 -1.48 -4.96 4.42
N LEU A 59 -0.37 -4.49 3.86
CA LEU A 59 -0.31 -3.57 2.74
C LEU A 59 -0.28 -4.39 1.44
N ILE A 60 -1.36 -4.28 0.65
CA ILE A 60 -1.59 -5.08 -0.56
C ILE A 60 -2.45 -4.32 -1.57
N ASP A 61 -2.02 -4.31 -2.85
CA ASP A 61 -2.64 -3.49 -3.89
C ASP A 61 -3.41 -4.30 -4.97
N GLU A 62 -3.17 -5.61 -5.16
CA GLU A 62 -3.90 -6.37 -6.17
C GLU A 62 -5.33 -6.73 -5.72
N ARG A 63 -6.28 -6.68 -6.65
CA ARG A 63 -7.70 -6.97 -6.37
C ARG A 63 -7.92 -8.38 -5.85
N ARG A 64 -7.20 -9.38 -6.39
CA ARG A 64 -7.36 -10.79 -6.00
C ARG A 64 -6.77 -11.04 -4.62
N GLY A 65 -5.56 -10.56 -4.36
CA GLY A 65 -4.94 -10.62 -3.03
C GLY A 65 -5.78 -9.94 -1.97
N ARG A 66 -6.30 -8.73 -2.25
CA ARG A 66 -7.25 -8.04 -1.35
C ARG A 66 -8.49 -8.87 -1.04
N ALA A 67 -9.10 -9.52 -2.03
CA ALA A 67 -10.29 -10.33 -1.81
C ALA A 67 -9.98 -11.52 -0.89
N GLU A 68 -8.84 -12.18 -1.10
CA GLU A 68 -8.42 -13.33 -0.31
C GLU A 68 -8.02 -12.93 1.12
N ALA A 69 -7.26 -11.85 1.29
CA ALA A 69 -6.90 -11.32 2.61
C ALA A 69 -8.14 -10.96 3.44
N ASN A 70 -9.14 -10.30 2.82
CA ASN A 70 -10.42 -10.04 3.48
C ASN A 70 -11.16 -11.34 3.86
N ARG A 71 -11.16 -12.34 2.96
CA ARG A 71 -11.77 -13.65 3.23
C ARG A 71 -11.13 -14.34 4.44
N LEU A 72 -9.84 -14.14 4.63
CA LEU A 72 -9.04 -14.68 5.73
C LEU A 72 -9.12 -13.83 7.02
N GLY A 73 -9.88 -12.72 7.00
CA GLY A 73 -10.07 -11.86 8.17
C GLY A 73 -8.91 -10.91 8.47
N LEU A 74 -7.95 -10.77 7.55
CA LEU A 74 -6.84 -9.83 7.70
C LEU A 74 -7.33 -8.40 7.52
N ARG A 75 -6.84 -7.49 8.37
CA ARG A 75 -6.98 -6.06 8.13
C ARG A 75 -6.02 -5.67 7.01
N ILE A 76 -6.54 -5.00 5.99
CA ILE A 76 -5.75 -4.59 4.82
C ILE A 76 -5.76 -3.08 4.62
N THR A 77 -4.70 -2.57 4.01
CA THR A 77 -4.66 -1.26 3.37
C THR A 77 -3.96 -1.38 2.03
N GLY A 78 -4.16 -0.40 1.15
CA GLY A 78 -3.41 -0.27 -0.10
C GLY A 78 -2.60 1.02 -0.09
N LEU A 79 -1.82 1.24 -1.15
CA LEU A 79 -0.96 2.41 -1.31
C LEU A 79 -1.70 3.74 -1.13
N LEU A 80 -2.90 3.88 -1.69
CA LEU A 80 -3.69 5.10 -1.53
C LEU A 80 -4.11 5.34 -0.08
N GLY A 81 -4.37 4.26 0.67
CA GLY A 81 -4.66 4.36 2.11
C GLY A 81 -3.46 4.88 2.90
N ILE A 82 -2.23 4.53 2.49
CA ILE A 82 -1.00 5.08 3.07
C ILE A 82 -0.90 6.59 2.83
N LEU A 83 -1.21 7.05 1.62
CA LEU A 83 -1.18 8.48 1.30
C LEU A 83 -2.24 9.26 2.08
N VAL A 84 -3.45 8.72 2.19
CA VAL A 84 -4.52 9.33 3.00
C VAL A 84 -4.13 9.42 4.47
N GLU A 85 -3.59 8.35 5.05
CA GLU A 85 -3.13 8.36 6.44
C GLU A 85 -1.98 9.38 6.62
N ALA A 86 -1.02 9.40 5.72
CA ALA A 86 0.07 10.37 5.74
C ALA A 86 -0.43 11.82 5.70
N LYS A 87 -1.50 12.10 4.94
CA LYS A 87 -2.14 13.40 4.88
C LYS A 87 -2.79 13.76 6.22
N TYR A 88 -3.55 12.85 6.83
CA TYR A 88 -4.16 13.09 8.14
C TYR A 88 -3.14 13.27 9.26
N GLN A 89 -1.98 12.62 9.15
CA GLN A 89 -0.85 12.79 10.06
C GLN A 89 0.02 14.03 9.73
N ASN A 90 -0.37 14.84 8.73
CA ASN A 90 0.38 16.01 8.26
C ASN A 90 1.81 15.71 7.77
N LEU A 91 2.08 14.48 7.36
CA LEU A 91 3.37 14.05 6.80
C LEU A 91 3.53 14.48 5.33
N ILE A 92 2.41 14.66 4.63
CA ILE A 92 2.36 15.19 3.26
C ILE A 92 1.37 16.35 3.18
N VAL A 93 1.65 17.29 2.28
CA VAL A 93 0.82 18.49 2.10
C VAL A 93 -0.43 18.20 1.27
N ALA A 94 -0.31 17.33 0.26
CA ALA A 94 -1.42 16.98 -0.61
C ALA A 94 -1.30 15.55 -1.15
N VAL A 95 -2.45 14.88 -1.35
CA VAL A 95 -2.51 13.51 -1.87
C VAL A 95 -2.54 13.52 -3.39
N LYS A 96 -3.27 14.45 -4.00
CA LYS A 96 -3.49 14.53 -5.44
C LYS A 96 -2.19 14.51 -6.27
N PRO A 97 -1.15 15.31 -5.97
CA PRO A 97 0.08 15.32 -6.77
C PRO A 97 0.84 13.98 -6.72
N LEU A 98 0.72 13.25 -5.61
CA LEU A 98 1.35 11.95 -5.44
C LEU A 98 0.58 10.87 -6.21
N MET A 99 -0.75 10.93 -6.19
CA MET A 99 -1.58 10.06 -7.02
C MET A 99 -1.33 10.29 -8.52
N ASP A 100 -1.24 11.55 -8.94
CA ASP A 100 -0.91 11.91 -10.33
C ASP A 100 0.48 11.38 -10.72
N SER A 101 1.47 11.53 -9.83
CA SER A 101 2.81 10.98 -10.03
C SER A 101 2.79 9.46 -10.15
N LEU A 102 2.08 8.74 -9.27
CA LEU A 102 1.96 7.28 -9.32
C LEU A 102 1.41 6.80 -10.67
N ILE A 103 0.37 7.45 -11.18
CA ILE A 103 -0.25 7.10 -12.47
C ILE A 103 0.71 7.31 -13.64
N VAL A 104 1.59 8.31 -13.55
CA VAL A 104 2.53 8.67 -14.63
C VAL A 104 3.83 7.87 -14.57
N THR A 105 4.38 7.63 -13.38
CA THR A 105 5.74 7.10 -13.19
C THR A 105 5.79 5.61 -12.91
N SER A 106 4.65 4.97 -12.64
CA SER A 106 4.58 3.55 -12.29
C SER A 106 3.45 2.83 -13.04
N GLU A 107 3.39 1.50 -12.95
CA GLU A 107 2.28 0.71 -13.50
C GLU A 107 1.00 0.80 -12.62
N PHE A 108 0.94 1.77 -11.70
CA PHE A 108 -0.17 1.95 -10.79
C PHE A 108 -1.48 2.30 -11.52
N ARG A 109 -2.49 1.47 -11.33
CA ARG A 109 -3.82 1.63 -11.95
C ARG A 109 -4.85 1.91 -10.88
N VAL A 110 -5.56 3.02 -11.04
CA VAL A 110 -6.68 3.42 -10.18
C VAL A 110 -7.90 3.73 -11.04
N SER A 111 -9.08 3.30 -10.60
CA SER A 111 -10.32 3.68 -11.29
C SER A 111 -10.64 5.14 -10.99
N SER A 112 -11.24 5.86 -11.94
CA SER A 112 -11.67 7.25 -11.72
C SER A 112 -12.60 7.40 -10.51
N ALA A 113 -13.44 6.39 -10.24
CA ALA A 113 -14.30 6.37 -9.07
C ALA A 113 -13.51 6.36 -7.75
N LEU A 114 -12.48 5.49 -7.63
CA LEU A 114 -11.65 5.45 -6.43
C LEU A 114 -10.77 6.69 -6.32
N TYR A 115 -10.26 7.18 -7.44
CA TYR A 115 -9.48 8.42 -7.49
C TYR A 115 -10.27 9.60 -6.89
N ASN A 116 -11.50 9.83 -7.38
CA ASN A 116 -12.36 10.90 -6.89
C ASN A 116 -12.77 10.69 -5.43
N GLN A 117 -13.08 9.45 -5.03
CA GLN A 117 -13.42 9.13 -3.65
C GLN A 117 -12.28 9.49 -2.67
N ILE A 118 -11.02 9.25 -3.06
CA ILE A 118 -9.87 9.63 -2.24
C ILE A 118 -9.74 11.15 -2.15
N LEU A 119 -9.91 11.88 -3.26
CA LEU A 119 -9.87 13.34 -3.24
C LEU A 119 -10.96 13.95 -2.35
N GLU A 120 -12.19 13.42 -2.42
CA GLU A 120 -13.28 13.84 -1.52
C GLU A 120 -12.94 13.54 -0.05
N MET A 121 -12.32 12.39 0.24
CA MET A 121 -11.95 12.00 1.60
C MET A 121 -10.90 12.93 2.23
N VAL A 122 -10.01 13.52 1.42
CA VAL A 122 -8.94 14.42 1.91
C VAL A 122 -9.19 15.90 1.60
N ASP A 123 -10.42 16.25 1.21
CA ASP A 123 -10.84 17.62 0.86
C ASP A 123 -10.02 18.26 -0.28
N GLU A 124 -9.70 17.48 -1.32
CA GLU A 124 -8.92 17.88 -2.51
C GLU A 124 -9.70 17.72 -3.84
N ALA A 125 -11.03 17.57 -3.78
CA ALA A 125 -11.93 17.40 -4.93
C ALA A 125 -12.20 18.69 -5.73
#